data_AF-X8E5P9-F1
#
_entry.id   AF-X8E5P9-F1
#
_cell.length_a   1.000
_cell.length_b   1.000
_cell.length_c   1.000
_cell.angle_alpha   90.00
_cell.angle_beta   90.00
_cell.angle_gamma   90.00
#
_symmetry.space_group_name_H-M   'P 1'
#
loop_
_entity.id
_entity.type
_entity.pdbx_description
1 polymer ?
#
loop_
_entity_poly.entity_id
_entity_poly.type
_entity_poly.pdbx_seq_one_letter_code
_entity_poly.pdbx_strand_id
1 'polypeptide(L)'
;MMGMCQMLRDGVIPPNRSLDCVDDELAGSQHFVWVRDTLRLAGSSAESRLITSLGFGHVSGLIALVHPQAFLAALSPEQREDYQRRADARCWRSTPAAAAIAGGPPCTNGPPTAASTTGQRKSRRRRRCY
;
A
#
# COMPACT_ATOMS: atom_id res chain seq x y z
N MET A 1 -5.74 5.99 -3.00
CA MET A 1 -5.30 5.72 -1.60
C MET A 1 -3.85 5.26 -1.50
N MET A 2 -3.41 4.22 -2.23
CA MET A 2 -2.06 3.62 -2.06
C MET A 2 -0.89 4.63 -2.11
N GLY A 3 -0.90 5.56 -3.08
CA GLY A 3 0.14 6.59 -3.18
C GLY A 3 0.24 7.46 -1.93
N MET A 4 -0.88 7.88 -1.33
CA MET A 4 -0.86 8.66 -0.09
C MET A 4 -0.26 7.88 1.09
N CYS A 5 -0.52 6.58 1.19
CA CYS A 5 0.08 5.74 2.22
C CYS A 5 1.60 5.63 2.05
N GLN A 6 2.09 5.55 0.81
CA GLN A 6 3.54 5.58 0.51
C GLN A 6 4.14 6.93 0.87
N MET A 7 3.50 8.03 0.49
CA MET A 7 3.96 9.39 0.83
C MET A 7 4.05 9.59 2.35
N LEU A 8 3.06 9.13 3.12
CA LEU A 8 3.10 9.16 4.59
C LEU A 8 4.25 8.34 5.17
N ARG A 9 4.50 7.15 4.62
CA ARG A 9 5.55 6.25 5.12
C ARG A 9 6.96 6.76 4.79
N ASP A 10 7.17 7.26 3.57
CA ASP A 10 8.49 7.59 3.07
C ASP A 10 8.83 9.08 3.28
N GLY A 11 7.85 9.92 3.62
CA GLY A 11 8.03 11.37 3.75
C GLY A 11 8.32 12.07 2.42
N VAL A 12 7.96 11.45 1.29
CA VAL A 12 8.24 11.96 -0.06
C VAL A 12 6.97 12.46 -0.72
N ILE A 13 6.98 13.68 -1.25
CA ILE A 13 5.94 14.21 -2.13
C ILE A 13 6.41 14.07 -3.59
N PRO A 14 5.72 13.26 -4.40
CA PRO A 14 6.07 13.11 -5.81
C PRO A 14 5.75 14.39 -6.60
N PRO A 15 6.55 14.74 -7.60
CA PRO A 15 6.32 15.90 -8.44
C PRO A 15 5.21 15.67 -9.47
N ASN A 16 4.57 16.74 -9.91
CA ASN A 16 3.86 16.74 -11.18
C ASN A 16 4.84 17.11 -12.32
N ARG A 17 5.41 16.09 -12.97
CA ARG A 17 6.40 16.29 -14.05
C ARG A 17 5.81 16.81 -15.36
N SER A 18 4.49 16.76 -15.52
CA SER A 18 3.81 17.26 -16.70
C SER A 18 3.38 18.73 -16.55
N LEU A 19 3.78 19.40 -15.46
CA LEU A 19 3.38 20.77 -15.16
C LEU A 19 4.40 21.79 -15.66
N ASP A 20 4.17 22.33 -16.85
CA ASP A 20 5.02 23.35 -17.45
C ASP A 20 4.71 24.75 -16.88
N CYS A 21 3.46 25.21 -17.00
CA CYS A 21 2.95 26.44 -16.40
C CYS A 21 1.81 26.14 -15.40
N VAL A 22 1.64 27.00 -14.39
CA VAL A 22 0.46 27.00 -13.52
C VAL A 22 -0.50 28.04 -14.09
N ASP A 23 -1.79 27.73 -14.11
CA ASP A 23 -2.83 28.64 -14.59
C ASP A 23 -2.90 29.91 -13.70
N ASP A 24 -3.00 31.08 -14.32
CA ASP A 24 -3.08 32.37 -13.62
C ASP A 24 -4.36 32.48 -12.77
N GLU A 25 -5.45 31.80 -13.14
CA GLU A 25 -6.67 31.75 -12.32
C GLU A 25 -6.42 31.13 -10.93
N LEU A 26 -5.40 30.27 -10.82
CA LEU A 26 -5.04 29.62 -9.56
C LEU A 26 -4.19 30.51 -8.65
N ALA A 27 -3.73 31.68 -9.12
CA ALA A 27 -2.88 32.59 -8.33
C ALA A 27 -3.57 33.12 -7.05
N GLY A 28 -4.91 33.15 -7.02
CA GLY A 28 -5.69 33.49 -5.82
C GLY A 28 -5.64 32.44 -4.71
N SER A 29 -5.21 31.21 -5.02
CA SER A 29 -5.24 30.06 -4.11
C SER A 29 -4.03 30.02 -3.17
N GLN A 30 -4.01 30.90 -2.16
CA GLN A 30 -2.87 31.11 -1.26
C GLN A 30 -2.43 29.88 -0.43
N HIS A 31 -3.30 28.88 -0.30
CA HIS A 31 -3.04 27.67 0.50
C HIS A 31 -2.56 26.47 -0.32
N PHE A 32 -2.47 26.61 -1.64
CA PHE A 32 -2.04 25.53 -2.53
C PHE A 32 -0.64 25.80 -3.09
N VAL A 33 0.16 24.74 -3.17
CA VAL A 33 1.50 24.76 -3.76
C VAL A 33 1.57 23.68 -4.82
N TRP A 34 1.92 24.05 -6.04
CA TRP A 34 2.08 23.13 -7.17
C TRP A 34 3.53 22.74 -7.34
N VAL A 35 3.83 21.48 -7.00
CA VAL A 35 5.19 20.96 -6.86
C VAL A 35 5.68 20.35 -8.17
N ARG A 36 6.83 20.83 -8.68
CA ARG A 36 7.50 20.34 -9.90
C ARG A 36 8.65 19.38 -9.65
N ASP A 37 9.27 19.44 -8.47
CA ASP A 37 10.39 18.58 -8.06
C ASP A 37 10.03 17.73 -6.86
N THR A 38 10.68 16.58 -6.71
CA THR A 38 10.43 15.71 -5.56
C THR A 38 10.78 16.44 -4.26
N LEU A 39 9.79 16.66 -3.39
CA LEU A 39 10.03 17.22 -2.06
C LEU A 39 10.20 16.10 -1.05
N ARG A 40 11.24 16.20 -0.24
CA ARG A 40 11.51 15.29 0.88
C ARG A 40 11.24 16.04 2.17
N LEU A 41 10.22 15.59 2.91
CA LEU A 41 9.86 16.15 4.19
C LEU A 41 10.79 15.58 5.25
N ALA A 42 11.47 16.45 5.98
CA ALA A 42 12.40 16.05 7.02
C ALA A 42 11.62 15.60 8.27
N GLY A 43 11.37 14.30 8.40
CA GLY A 43 11.17 13.59 9.67
C GLY A 43 10.02 14.05 10.58
N SER A 44 9.00 14.75 10.09
CA SER A 44 7.90 15.20 10.95
C SER A 44 6.91 14.05 11.20
N SER A 45 6.77 13.64 12.46
CA SER A 45 6.03 12.45 12.88
C SER A 45 4.50 12.61 12.88
N ALA A 46 4.00 13.81 12.58
CA ALA A 46 2.60 14.20 12.70
C ALA A 46 2.02 14.70 11.37
N GLU A 47 2.32 14.01 10.27
CA GLU A 47 1.77 14.33 8.96
C GLU A 47 0.36 13.75 8.75
N SER A 48 -0.50 14.53 8.12
CA SER A 48 -1.79 14.08 7.59
C SER A 48 -1.89 14.39 6.11
N ARG A 49 -2.68 13.61 5.37
CA ARG A 49 -2.94 13.81 3.94
C ARG A 49 -4.42 13.67 3.64
N LEU A 50 -4.92 14.49 2.71
CA LEU A 50 -6.31 14.48 2.27
C LEU A 50 -6.41 13.98 0.84
N ILE A 51 -7.35 13.08 0.58
CA ILE A 51 -7.72 12.62 -0.76
C ILE A 51 -9.10 13.18 -1.06
N THR A 52 -9.22 13.90 -2.16
CA THR A 52 -10.50 14.36 -2.72
C THR A 52 -10.74 13.67 -4.05
N SER A 53 -11.95 13.17 -4.26
CA SER A 53 -12.39 12.57 -5.52
C SER A 53 -13.76 13.09 -5.91
N LEU A 54 -13.94 13.40 -7.20
CA LEU A 54 -15.21 13.84 -7.75
C LEU A 54 -15.66 12.82 -8.81
N GLY A 55 -16.85 12.26 -8.63
CA GLY A 55 -17.49 11.31 -9.54
C GLY A 55 -18.62 11.95 -10.35
N PHE A 56 -19.10 11.22 -11.36
CA PHE A 56 -20.25 11.65 -12.15
C PHE A 56 -21.52 11.77 -11.29
N GLY A 57 -22.39 12.73 -11.61
CA GLY A 57 -23.67 12.92 -10.92
C GLY A 57 -23.54 13.66 -9.58
N HIS A 58 -22.63 14.64 -9.47
CA HIS A 58 -22.43 15.47 -8.27
C HIS A 58 -21.97 14.69 -7.02
N VAL A 59 -21.37 13.51 -7.19
CA VAL A 59 -20.83 12.74 -6.06
C VAL A 59 -19.42 13.23 -5.74
N SER A 60 -19.21 13.75 -4.54
CA SER A 60 -17.89 14.11 -4.03
C SER A 60 -17.51 13.20 -2.85
N GLY A 61 -16.22 12.92 -2.72
CA GLY A 61 -15.68 12.13 -1.62
C GLY A 61 -14.40 12.75 -1.07
N LEU A 62 -14.25 12.73 0.25
CA LEU A 62 -13.07 13.18 0.97
C LEU A 62 -12.62 12.10 1.96
N ILE A 63 -11.32 11.82 2.00
CA ILE A 63 -10.71 10.86 2.92
C ILE A 63 -9.52 11.54 3.59
N ALA A 64 -9.50 11.54 4.92
CA ALA A 64 -8.35 11.97 5.71
C ALA A 64 -7.53 10.77 6.17
N LEU A 65 -6.22 10.83 5.92
CA LEU A 65 -5.24 9.83 6.35
C LEU A 65 -4.23 10.50 7.29
N VAL A 66 -3.89 9.81 8.37
CA VAL A 66 -2.95 10.29 9.38
C VAL A 66 -1.79 9.30 9.49
N HIS A 67 -0.59 9.81 9.78
CA HIS A 67 0.61 9.00 9.96
C HIS A 67 0.43 7.94 11.06
N PRO A 68 0.88 6.68 10.86
CA PRO A 68 0.66 5.58 11.82
C PRO A 68 1.31 5.81 13.19
N GLN A 69 2.28 6.72 13.30
CA GLN A 69 2.85 7.11 14.59
C GLN A 69 1.80 7.72 15.53
N ALA A 70 0.74 8.34 15.01
CA ALA A 70 -0.36 8.84 15.84
C ALA A 70 -1.09 7.69 16.56
N PHE A 71 -1.25 6.54 15.90
CA PHE A 71 -1.82 5.34 16.53
C PHE A 71 -0.88 4.78 17.61
N LEU A 72 0.42 4.69 17.33
CA LEU A 72 1.41 4.22 18.31
C LEU A 72 1.51 5.13 19.52
N ALA A 73 1.35 6.44 19.34
CA ALA A 73 1.36 7.43 20.41
C ALA A 73 0.19 7.24 21.39
N ALA A 74 -0.95 6.68 20.94
CA ALA A 74 -2.12 6.43 21.77
C ALA A 74 -1.99 5.18 22.66
N LEU A 75 -1.01 4.31 22.43
CA LEU A 75 -0.78 3.08 23.20
C LEU A 75 0.10 3.32 24.43
N SER A 76 -0.05 2.49 25.46
CA SER A 76 0.92 2.42 26.56
C SER A 76 2.30 1.99 26.03
N PRO A 77 3.41 2.30 26.73
CA PRO A 77 4.75 1.89 26.32
C PRO A 77 4.87 0.39 26.06
N GLU A 78 4.30 -0.45 26.93
CA GLU A 78 4.37 -1.91 26.84
C GLU A 78 3.57 -2.43 25.64
N GLN A 79 2.37 -1.88 25.41
CA GLN A 79 1.52 -2.23 24.28
C GLN A 79 2.15 -1.81 22.95
N ARG A 80 2.79 -0.63 22.93
CA ARG A 80 3.49 -0.10 21.76
C ARG A 80 4.64 -1.02 21.35
N GLU A 81 5.46 -1.44 22.31
CA GLU A 81 6.59 -2.35 22.07
C GLU A 81 6.12 -3.74 21.59
N ASP A 82 5.10 -4.32 22.22
CA ASP A 82 4.52 -5.59 21.76
C ASP A 82 3.97 -5.48 20.33
N TYR A 83 3.21 -4.41 20.06
CA TYR A 83 2.62 -4.18 18.75
C TYR A 83 3.69 -4.04 17.67
N GLN A 84 4.72 -3.22 17.90
CA GLN A 84 5.83 -3.01 16.96
C GLN A 84 6.53 -4.33 16.66
N ARG A 85 6.92 -5.09 17.70
CA ARG A 85 7.55 -6.40 17.54
C ARG A 85 6.72 -7.34 16.66
N ARG A 86 5.41 -7.39 16.88
CA ARG A 86 4.48 -8.22 16.10
C ARG A 86 4.29 -7.71 14.67
N ALA A 87 4.30 -6.40 14.47
CA ALA A 87 4.19 -5.78 13.16
C ALA A 87 5.43 -6.06 12.31
N ASP A 88 6.61 -5.90 12.89
CA ASP A 88 7.90 -6.18 12.25
C ASP A 88 8.03 -7.68 11.93
N ALA A 89 7.58 -8.54 12.85
CA ALA A 89 7.49 -9.99 12.66
C ALA A 89 6.59 -10.38 11.45
N ARG A 90 5.58 -9.56 11.10
CA ARG A 90 4.75 -9.77 9.91
C ARG A 90 5.39 -9.18 8.65
N CYS A 91 6.03 -8.01 8.79
CA CYS A 91 6.64 -7.30 7.66
C CYS A 91 7.77 -8.12 7.03
N TRP A 92 8.64 -8.74 7.84
CA TRP A 92 9.71 -9.60 7.31
C TRP A 92 9.17 -10.88 6.65
N ARG A 93 8.01 -11.37 7.11
CA ARG A 93 7.29 -12.52 6.54
C ARG A 93 6.52 -12.19 5.26
N SER A 94 6.68 -11.00 4.68
CA SER A 94 6.19 -10.65 3.33
C SER A 94 6.95 -11.37 2.19
N THR A 95 7.83 -12.31 2.55
CA THR A 95 8.52 -13.26 1.68
C THR A 95 7.64 -13.96 0.63
N PRO A 96 6.33 -14.26 0.83
CA PRO A 96 5.53 -14.92 -0.20
C PRO A 96 5.46 -14.13 -1.51
N ALA A 97 5.43 -12.80 -1.45
CA ALA A 97 5.45 -11.96 -2.65
C ALA A 97 6.83 -12.00 -3.33
N ALA A 98 7.91 -11.84 -2.56
CA ALA A 98 9.27 -11.93 -3.08
C ALA A 98 9.59 -13.32 -3.67
N ALA A 99 9.15 -14.38 -2.99
CA ALA A 99 9.27 -15.76 -3.43
C ALA A 99 8.47 -15.99 -4.72
N ALA A 100 7.22 -15.52 -4.80
CA ALA A 100 6.40 -15.64 -6.00
C ALA A 100 7.04 -14.90 -7.20
N ILE A 101 7.59 -13.70 -6.99
CA ILE A 101 8.32 -12.94 -8.03
C ILE A 101 9.55 -13.73 -8.51
N ALA A 102 10.25 -14.42 -7.61
CA ALA A 102 11.40 -15.26 -7.93
C ALA A 102 11.05 -16.65 -8.49
N GLY A 103 9.79 -16.90 -8.89
CA GLY A 103 9.34 -18.18 -9.46
C GLY A 103 8.87 -19.21 -8.44
N GLY A 104 8.71 -18.81 -7.18
CA GLY A 104 8.03 -19.59 -6.13
C GLY A 104 6.52 -19.71 -6.34
N PRO A 105 5.81 -20.37 -5.42
CA PRO A 105 4.38 -20.63 -5.57
C PRO A 105 3.58 -19.31 -5.68
N PRO A 106 2.52 -19.27 -6.50
CA PRO A 106 1.72 -18.07 -6.70
C PRO A 106 1.00 -17.67 -5.40
N CYS A 107 0.78 -16.37 -5.23
CA CYS A 107 0.16 -15.83 -4.01
C CYS A 107 -1.33 -16.19 -3.85
N THR A 108 -1.96 -16.73 -4.89
CA THR A 108 -3.35 -17.18 -4.88
C THR A 108 -3.40 -18.70 -4.95
N ASN A 109 -3.82 -19.33 -3.87
CA ASN A 109 -4.35 -20.68 -3.93
C ASN A 109 -5.87 -20.58 -3.85
N GLY A 110 -6.58 -21.27 -4.76
CA GLY A 110 -8.03 -21.44 -4.62
C GLY A 110 -8.35 -22.14 -3.29
N PRO A 111 -9.58 -21.99 -2.76
CA PRO A 111 -9.97 -22.75 -1.59
C PRO A 111 -9.76 -24.25 -1.87
N PRO A 112 -9.36 -25.05 -0.86
CA PRO A 112 -9.27 -26.49 -1.03
C PRO A 112 -10.64 -26.98 -1.51
N THR A 113 -10.72 -27.42 -2.76
CA THR A 113 -11.93 -28.08 -3.25
C THR A 113 -12.03 -29.41 -2.53
N ALA A 114 -13.22 -29.74 -2.01
CA ALA A 114 -13.46 -30.95 -1.22
C ALA A 114 -13.06 -32.27 -1.91
N ALA A 115 -12.70 -32.23 -3.20
CA ALA A 115 -12.21 -33.35 -3.98
C ALA A 115 -10.75 -33.76 -3.66
N SER A 116 -9.95 -32.96 -2.95
CA SER A 116 -8.55 -33.31 -2.66
C SER A 116 -8.35 -34.17 -1.41
N THR A 117 -9.39 -34.41 -0.61
CA THR A 117 -9.27 -35.15 0.67
C THR A 117 -9.44 -36.66 0.54
N THR A 118 -9.86 -37.17 -0.61
CA THR A 118 -9.99 -38.62 -0.83
C THR A 118 -8.85 -39.10 -1.71
N GLY A 119 -7.90 -39.80 -1.09
CA GLY A 119 -6.77 -40.41 -1.76
C GLY A 119 -7.21 -41.23 -2.98
N GLN A 120 -6.90 -40.74 -4.18
CA GLN A 120 -6.79 -41.57 -5.37
C GLN A 120 -5.40 -41.37 -5.97
N ARG A 121 -4.50 -42.24 -5.52
CA ARG A 121 -3.23 -42.55 -6.15
C ARG A 121 -3.54 -43.21 -7.50
N LYS A 122 -4.00 -42.45 -8.50
CA LYS A 122 -4.13 -42.94 -9.87
C LYS A 122 -2.73 -43.07 -10.46
N SER A 123 -2.23 -44.30 -10.44
CA SER A 123 -1.06 -44.73 -11.21
C SER A 123 -1.25 -44.35 -12.67
N ARG A 124 -0.61 -43.26 -13.10
CA ARG A 124 -0.41 -42.97 -14.53
C ARG A 124 0.49 -44.07 -15.10
N ARG A 125 -0.12 -45.17 -15.55
CA ARG A 125 0.52 -46.13 -16.47
C ARG A 125 0.99 -45.33 -17.68
N ARG A 126 2.30 -45.08 -17.77
CA ARG A 126 2.96 -44.66 -19.00
C ARG A 126 2.73 -45.77 -20.03
N ARG A 127 1.76 -45.59 -20.92
CA ARG A 127 1.76 -46.32 -22.19
C ARG A 127 2.77 -45.64 -23.10
N ARG A 128 3.92 -46.29 -23.26
CA ARG A 128 4.75 -46.19 -24.45
C ARG A 128 3.87 -46.53 -25.65
N CYS A 129 3.76 -45.63 -26.61
CA CYS A 129 3.51 -45.93 -28.00
C CYS A 129 4.32 -44.90 -28.81
N TYR A 130 5.29 -45.46 -29.55
CA TYR A 130 6.16 -44.94 -30.62
C TYR A 130 6.53 -43.45 -30.63
#